data_AF-R9KNE9-F1
#
_entry.id   AF-R9KNE9-F1
#
_cell.length_a   1.000
_cell.length_b   1.000
_cell.length_c   1.000
_cell.angle_alpha   90.00
_cell.angle_beta   90.00
_cell.angle_gamma   90.00
#
_symmetry.space_group_name_H-M   'P 1'
#
loop_
_entity.id
_entity.type
_entity.pdbx_description
1 polymer ?
#
loop_
_entity_poly.entity_id
_entity_poly.type
_entity_poly.pdbx_seq_one_letter_code
_entity_poly.pdbx_strand_id
1 'polypeptide(L)'
;MDETLKNIISSLGGKEIGIDGTFKFHCICCGKCCTHREDILLNPRDVYNVSRELGMSPEKLVKKYCEVYAGEDSRVPIVRVKPKGHVKRCPLLKDRKCMVHKSKPSVCALFPIGRFLQAGDAEGNIKDISVEDVQYIFSRPGCGDNAESHTVGEWLGHCGIPIEDEFFIKWQKVIIETSIIFRKMEKKFRPHVMELVWTAAFVVLYLHYDTGEDFLPQFEENAQSFQELLHKIQKD
;
A
#
# COMPACT_ATOMS: atom_id res chain seq x y z
N MET A 1 1.96 2.48 -22.77
CA MET A 1 1.04 2.21 -21.65
C MET A 1 -0.09 1.32 -22.16
N ASP A 2 -0.31 0.20 -21.49
CA ASP A 2 -1.42 -0.73 -21.73
C ASP A 2 -2.77 -0.01 -21.63
N GLU A 3 -3.70 -0.34 -22.53
CA GLU A 3 -5.04 0.25 -22.62
C GLU A 3 -5.87 -0.06 -21.36
N THR A 4 -5.60 -1.19 -20.71
CA THR A 4 -6.22 -1.57 -19.43
C THR A 4 -5.90 -0.55 -18.34
N LEU A 5 -4.63 -0.14 -18.23
CA LEU A 5 -4.17 0.79 -17.21
C LEU A 5 -4.74 2.20 -17.43
N LYS A 6 -4.80 2.66 -18.68
CA LYS A 6 -5.48 3.92 -19.02
C LYS A 6 -6.95 3.91 -18.60
N ASN A 7 -7.64 2.80 -18.83
CA ASN A 7 -9.05 2.66 -18.45
C ASN A 7 -9.22 2.67 -16.92
N ILE A 8 -8.32 2.03 -16.17
CA ILE A 8 -8.30 2.09 -14.70
C ILE A 8 -8.07 3.53 -14.24
N ILE A 9 -7.03 4.21 -14.72
CA ILE A 9 -6.71 5.59 -14.33
C ILE A 9 -7.88 6.54 -14.64
N SER A 10 -8.46 6.39 -15.84
CA SER A 10 -9.62 7.18 -16.29
C SER A 10 -10.86 6.92 -15.42
N SER A 11 -11.17 5.65 -15.13
CA SER A 11 -12.31 5.29 -14.26
C SER A 11 -12.13 5.77 -12.82
N LEU A 12 -10.89 5.90 -12.34
CA LEU A 12 -10.56 6.50 -11.05
C LEU A 12 -10.56 8.04 -11.07
N GLY A 13 -10.88 8.66 -12.22
CA GLY A 13 -10.90 10.11 -12.40
C GLY A 13 -9.52 10.76 -12.25
N GLY A 14 -8.45 9.96 -12.42
CA GLY A 14 -7.06 10.40 -12.31
C GLY A 14 -6.51 10.86 -13.65
N LYS A 15 -5.49 11.71 -13.58
CA LYS A 15 -4.63 12.06 -14.72
C LYS A 15 -3.20 11.67 -14.39
N GLU A 16 -2.54 10.96 -15.29
CA GLU A 16 -1.11 10.68 -15.18
C GLU A 16 -0.29 11.99 -15.08
N ILE A 17 0.70 11.99 -14.21
CA ILE A 17 1.53 13.14 -13.92
C ILE A 17 2.97 12.68 -13.68
N GLY A 18 3.94 13.35 -14.31
CA GLY A 18 5.36 13.06 -14.11
C GLY A 18 5.88 13.63 -12.79
N ILE A 19 7.11 13.29 -12.42
CA ILE A 19 7.74 13.75 -11.17
C ILE A 19 7.83 15.29 -11.09
N ASP A 20 8.09 15.95 -12.22
CA ASP A 20 8.14 17.41 -12.36
C ASP A 20 6.76 18.03 -12.69
N GLY A 21 5.73 17.19 -12.82
CA GLY A 21 4.38 17.63 -13.16
C GLY A 21 3.77 18.44 -12.03
N THR A 22 3.20 19.60 -12.38
CA THR A 22 2.58 20.50 -11.41
C THR A 22 1.11 20.19 -11.17
N PHE A 23 0.69 20.26 -9.92
CA PHE A 23 -0.72 20.24 -9.52
C PHE A 23 -0.99 21.31 -8.46
N LYS A 24 -2.27 21.58 -8.18
CA LYS A 24 -2.70 22.50 -7.12
C LYS A 24 -3.44 21.74 -6.04
N PHE A 25 -3.02 21.93 -4.80
CA PHE A 25 -3.67 21.38 -3.62
C PHE A 25 -3.08 22.00 -2.37
N HIS A 26 -3.92 22.35 -1.39
CA HIS A 26 -3.47 22.68 -0.04
C HIS A 26 -4.47 22.08 0.96
N CYS A 27 -3.93 21.41 1.98
CA CYS A 27 -4.73 20.66 2.93
C CYS A 27 -5.27 21.55 4.06
N ILE A 28 -6.52 21.98 3.93
CA ILE A 28 -7.22 22.77 4.97
C ILE A 28 -7.67 21.96 6.21
N CYS A 29 -7.10 20.77 6.43
CA CYS A 29 -7.42 19.88 7.57
C CYS A 29 -8.93 19.59 7.76
N CYS A 30 -9.71 19.54 6.68
CA CYS A 30 -11.17 19.39 6.76
C CYS A 30 -11.66 17.97 7.10
N GLY A 31 -10.79 16.95 7.03
CA GLY A 31 -11.14 15.55 7.30
C GLY A 31 -11.99 14.85 6.24
N LYS A 32 -12.35 15.53 5.13
CA LYS A 32 -13.16 14.93 4.05
C LYS A 32 -12.49 13.73 3.39
N CYS A 33 -11.15 13.73 3.26
CA CYS A 33 -10.39 12.60 2.73
C CYS A 33 -10.45 11.34 3.61
N CYS A 34 -10.96 11.44 4.85
CA CYS A 34 -11.10 10.35 5.81
C CYS A 34 -12.52 9.76 5.88
N THR A 35 -13.38 10.06 4.90
CA THR A 35 -14.76 9.54 4.82
C THR A 35 -15.03 9.06 3.40
N HIS A 36 -15.96 8.12 3.24
CA HIS A 36 -16.33 7.55 1.92
C HIS A 36 -15.15 6.88 1.20
N ARG A 37 -14.28 6.20 1.96
CA ARG A 37 -13.08 5.51 1.45
C ARG A 37 -13.01 4.08 1.98
N GLU A 38 -12.58 3.15 1.13
CA GLU A 38 -12.36 1.71 1.45
C GLU A 38 -11.06 1.17 0.86
N ASP A 39 -10.22 2.09 0.37
CA ASP A 39 -9.04 1.89 -0.48
C ASP A 39 -7.75 2.35 0.23
N ILE A 40 -7.82 2.56 1.55
CA ILE A 40 -6.63 2.86 2.37
C ILE A 40 -5.93 1.55 2.69
N LEU A 41 -5.15 1.07 1.73
CA LEU A 41 -4.28 -0.09 1.88
C LEU A 41 -3.03 0.29 2.66
N LEU A 42 -2.56 -0.62 3.51
CA LEU A 42 -1.35 -0.45 4.32
C LEU A 42 -0.30 -1.42 3.78
N ASN A 43 0.90 -0.92 3.53
CA ASN A 43 2.07 -1.77 3.37
C ASN A 43 2.70 -2.10 4.75
N PRO A 44 3.69 -2.99 4.83
CA PRO A 44 4.33 -3.35 6.10
C PRO A 44 4.94 -2.16 6.85
N ARG A 45 5.55 -1.21 6.14
CA ARG A 45 6.10 0.02 6.74
C ARG A 45 5.01 0.92 7.32
N ASP A 46 3.84 0.99 6.66
CA ASP A 46 2.69 1.72 7.19
C ASP A 46 2.19 1.06 8.49
N VAL A 47 2.05 -0.27 8.53
CA VAL A 47 1.67 -1.00 9.75
C VAL A 47 2.68 -0.75 10.87
N TYR A 48 3.98 -0.86 10.57
CA TYR A 48 5.06 -0.59 11.53
C TYR A 48 5.00 0.85 12.07
N ASN A 49 4.94 1.86 11.19
CA ASN A 49 5.00 3.27 11.57
C ASN A 49 3.77 3.69 12.38
N VAL A 50 2.56 3.29 11.95
CA VAL A 50 1.31 3.59 12.67
C VAL A 50 1.28 2.89 14.02
N SER A 51 1.78 1.66 14.11
CA SER A 51 1.89 0.91 15.36
C SER A 51 2.81 1.62 16.36
N ARG A 52 3.98 2.07 15.88
CA ARG A 52 4.96 2.82 16.66
C ARG A 52 4.39 4.16 17.16
N GLU A 53 3.72 4.93 16.31
CA GLU A 53 3.11 6.21 16.71
C GLU A 53 2.02 6.02 17.78
N LEU A 54 1.25 4.93 17.70
CA LEU A 54 0.18 4.64 18.66
C LEU A 54 0.64 3.87 19.91
N GLY A 55 1.91 3.49 20.01
CA GLY A 55 2.45 2.72 21.14
C GLY A 55 1.81 1.34 21.30
N MET A 56 1.52 0.66 20.19
CA MET A 56 0.95 -0.69 20.20
C MET A 56 1.67 -1.61 19.20
N SER A 57 1.49 -2.93 19.35
CA SER A 57 2.05 -3.89 18.39
C SER A 57 1.29 -3.86 17.05
N PRO A 58 1.94 -4.28 15.94
CA PRO A 58 1.29 -4.51 14.65
C PRO A 58 0.00 -5.33 14.75
N GLU A 59 0.00 -6.40 15.53
CA GLU A 59 -1.17 -7.24 15.74
C GLU A 59 -2.34 -6.46 16.38
N LYS A 60 -2.05 -5.67 17.43
CA LYS A 60 -3.06 -4.83 18.09
C LYS A 60 -3.60 -3.76 17.16
N LEU A 61 -2.74 -3.16 16.33
CA LEU A 61 -3.15 -2.18 15.33
C LEU A 61 -4.14 -2.82 14.35
N VAL A 62 -3.74 -3.91 13.71
CA VAL A 62 -4.55 -4.57 12.67
C VAL A 62 -5.89 -5.02 13.23
N LYS A 63 -5.89 -5.67 14.40
CA LYS A 63 -7.13 -6.11 15.08
C LYS A 63 -8.09 -4.96 15.40
N LYS A 64 -7.57 -3.77 15.71
CA LYS A 64 -8.39 -2.64 16.17
C LYS A 64 -8.87 -1.72 15.05
N TYR A 65 -8.05 -1.53 14.02
CA TYR A 65 -8.27 -0.49 13.00
C TYR A 65 -8.34 -1.00 11.57
N CYS A 66 -7.98 -2.26 11.32
CA CYS A 66 -7.86 -2.80 9.97
C CYS A 66 -8.76 -4.02 9.77
N GLU A 67 -8.79 -4.47 8.53
CA GLU A 67 -9.25 -5.79 8.14
C GLU A 67 -8.28 -6.39 7.12
N VAL A 68 -8.30 -7.72 7.06
CA VAL A 68 -7.38 -8.51 6.23
C VAL A 68 -8.18 -9.47 5.38
N TYR A 69 -7.86 -9.54 4.10
CA TYR A 69 -8.47 -10.46 3.15
C TYR A 69 -7.47 -10.79 2.04
N ALA A 70 -7.66 -11.92 1.35
CA ALA A 70 -6.91 -12.21 0.14
C ALA A 70 -7.40 -11.29 -1.00
N GLY A 71 -6.50 -10.52 -1.59
CA GLY A 71 -6.83 -9.63 -2.71
C GLY A 71 -7.38 -10.44 -3.89
N GLU A 72 -8.47 -9.96 -4.49
CA GLU A 72 -9.12 -10.66 -5.60
C GLU A 72 -8.17 -10.82 -6.79
N ASP A 73 -7.52 -9.73 -7.17
CA ASP A 73 -6.53 -9.72 -8.25
C ASP A 73 -5.16 -10.19 -7.76
N SER A 74 -4.63 -9.58 -6.71
CA SER A 74 -3.26 -9.83 -6.27
C SER A 74 -3.06 -11.24 -5.68
N ARG A 75 -4.14 -11.89 -5.21
CA ARG A 75 -4.15 -13.19 -4.50
C ARG A 75 -3.36 -13.22 -3.19
N VAL A 76 -2.75 -12.11 -2.79
CA VAL A 76 -1.96 -11.97 -1.56
C VAL A 76 -2.78 -11.34 -0.43
N PRO A 77 -2.38 -11.48 0.85
CA PRO A 77 -3.03 -10.79 1.95
C PRO A 77 -2.92 -9.28 1.79
N ILE A 78 -4.08 -8.63 1.83
CA ILE A 78 -4.23 -7.19 1.82
C ILE A 78 -4.63 -6.75 3.22
N VAL A 79 -3.85 -5.82 3.80
CA VAL A 79 -4.22 -5.11 5.02
C VAL A 79 -4.79 -3.75 4.61
N ARG A 80 -6.02 -3.46 5.00
CA ARG A 80 -6.61 -2.13 4.81
C ARG A 80 -7.20 -1.57 6.09
N VAL A 81 -7.24 -0.25 6.22
CA VAL A 81 -8.01 0.39 7.29
C VAL A 81 -9.48 0.04 7.13
N LYS A 82 -10.11 -0.43 8.21
CA LYS A 82 -11.52 -0.82 8.25
C LYS A 82 -12.39 0.41 8.54
N PRO A 83 -13.09 0.96 7.55
CA PRO A 83 -13.94 2.12 7.76
C PRO A 83 -15.15 1.76 8.65
N LYS A 84 -15.72 2.77 9.33
CA LYS A 84 -16.83 2.60 10.27
C LYS A 84 -18.08 3.38 9.85
N GLY A 85 -19.24 2.75 10.04
CA GLY A 85 -20.57 3.35 9.82
C GLY A 85 -20.89 3.63 8.36
N HIS A 86 -22.07 4.19 8.11
CA HIS A 86 -22.60 4.42 6.76
C HIS A 86 -21.75 5.35 5.90
N VAL A 87 -21.09 6.35 6.52
CA VAL A 87 -20.22 7.31 5.81
C VAL A 87 -18.80 6.77 5.60
N LYS A 88 -18.55 5.49 5.91
CA LYS A 88 -17.25 4.82 5.78
C LYS A 88 -16.12 5.66 6.37
N ARG A 89 -16.28 6.06 7.63
CA ARG A 89 -15.34 6.96 8.32
C ARG A 89 -14.09 6.19 8.72
N CYS A 90 -12.93 6.76 8.43
CA CYS A 90 -11.65 6.24 8.90
C CYS A 90 -11.62 6.23 10.45
N PRO A 91 -11.33 5.07 11.09
CA PRO A 91 -11.30 4.95 12.54
C PRO A 91 -10.12 5.66 13.20
N LEU A 92 -9.13 6.13 12.42
CA LEU A 92 -8.01 6.95 12.87
C LEU A 92 -8.33 8.46 12.84
N LEU A 93 -9.52 8.86 12.40
CA LEU A 93 -9.98 10.26 12.39
C LEU A 93 -10.66 10.64 13.71
N LYS A 94 -9.96 11.38 14.57
CA LYS A 94 -10.43 11.88 15.86
C LYS A 94 -10.43 13.41 15.88
N ASP A 95 -11.52 14.03 16.34
CA ASP A 95 -11.65 15.50 16.45
C ASP A 95 -11.27 16.26 15.16
N ARG A 96 -11.67 15.69 14.01
CA ARG A 96 -11.34 16.16 12.63
C ARG A 96 -9.85 16.09 12.26
N LYS A 97 -9.00 15.49 13.08
CA LYS A 97 -7.58 15.28 12.82
C LYS A 97 -7.24 13.79 12.72
N CYS A 98 -6.29 13.46 11.87
CA CYS A 98 -5.74 12.10 11.85
C CYS A 98 -4.91 11.89 13.12
N MET A 99 -5.21 10.85 13.90
CA MET A 99 -4.46 10.52 15.11
C MET A 99 -3.02 10.11 14.82
N VAL A 100 -2.76 9.62 13.60
CA VAL A 100 -1.43 9.21 13.13
C VAL A 100 -0.93 10.15 12.04
N HIS A 101 -1.08 11.47 12.24
CA HIS A 101 -0.78 12.43 11.19
C HIS A 101 0.69 12.40 10.79
N LYS A 102 1.60 12.09 11.72
CA LYS A 102 3.04 12.05 11.48
C LYS A 102 3.47 10.76 10.77
N SER A 103 2.76 9.67 11.02
CA SER A 103 3.02 8.35 10.44
C SER A 103 1.85 7.85 9.60
N LYS A 104 1.20 8.74 8.84
CA LYS A 104 0.07 8.34 7.98
C LYS A 104 0.52 7.25 7.01
N PRO A 105 -0.39 6.30 6.67
CA PRO A 105 -0.12 5.35 5.60
C PRO A 105 0.26 6.07 4.31
N SER A 106 1.12 5.45 3.51
CA SER A 106 1.66 6.01 2.27
C SER A 106 0.55 6.52 1.34
N VAL A 107 -0.55 5.77 1.20
CA VAL A 107 -1.75 6.17 0.42
C VAL A 107 -2.38 7.48 0.93
N CYS A 108 -2.37 7.70 2.24
CA CYS A 108 -2.91 8.91 2.87
C CYS A 108 -1.93 10.08 2.82
N ALA A 109 -0.63 9.83 2.90
CA ALA A 109 0.39 10.85 2.77
C ALA A 109 0.42 11.41 1.34
N LEU A 110 0.40 10.52 0.35
CA LEU A 110 0.47 10.89 -1.06
C LEU A 110 -0.75 11.68 -1.56
N PHE A 111 -1.93 11.51 -0.97
CA PHE A 111 -3.16 12.19 -1.41
C PHE A 111 -2.94 13.71 -1.64
N PRO A 112 -3.28 14.27 -2.81
CA PRO A 112 -4.14 13.71 -3.88
C PRO A 112 -3.40 12.94 -4.98
N ILE A 113 -2.10 12.70 -4.79
CA ILE A 113 -1.30 11.86 -5.68
C ILE A 113 -1.52 10.39 -5.34
N GLY A 114 -1.67 9.56 -6.37
CA GLY A 114 -1.53 8.11 -6.31
C GLY A 114 -0.19 7.69 -6.89
N ARG A 115 0.40 6.63 -6.35
CA ARG A 115 1.64 6.00 -6.86
C ARG A 115 1.32 4.58 -7.28
N PHE A 116 1.77 4.19 -8.47
CA PHE A 116 1.55 2.85 -9.00
C PHE A 116 2.75 2.39 -9.82
N LEU A 117 2.80 1.09 -10.11
CA LEU A 117 3.81 0.48 -10.95
C LEU A 117 3.13 -0.60 -11.82
N GLN A 118 3.54 -0.67 -13.08
CA GLN A 118 3.11 -1.73 -14.00
C GLN A 118 4.23 -2.76 -14.16
N ALA A 119 4.04 -3.95 -13.60
CA ALA A 119 5.03 -5.03 -13.63
C ALA A 119 4.87 -6.01 -14.79
N GLY A 120 3.67 -6.09 -15.39
CA GLY A 120 3.36 -7.00 -16.50
C GLY A 120 3.30 -6.27 -17.85
N ASP A 121 3.71 -6.93 -18.92
CA ASP A 121 3.37 -6.54 -20.30
C ASP A 121 1.96 -7.01 -20.69
N ALA A 122 1.52 -6.69 -21.92
CA ALA A 122 0.19 -7.04 -22.41
C ALA A 122 0.00 -8.56 -22.56
N GLU A 123 1.10 -9.30 -22.67
CA GLU A 123 1.18 -10.75 -22.79
C GLU A 123 1.25 -11.46 -21.42
N GLY A 124 1.33 -10.70 -20.33
CA GLY A 124 1.39 -11.21 -18.96
C GLY A 124 2.78 -11.64 -18.50
N ASN A 125 3.84 -11.33 -19.25
CA ASN A 125 5.21 -11.52 -18.78
C ASN A 125 5.54 -10.44 -17.76
N ILE A 126 6.27 -10.84 -16.72
CA ILE A 126 6.69 -9.94 -15.65
C ILE A 126 8.09 -9.43 -15.99
N LYS A 127 8.22 -8.11 -16.14
CA LYS A 127 9.53 -7.46 -16.29
C LYS A 127 10.20 -7.29 -14.94
N ASP A 128 11.53 -7.17 -14.94
CA ASP A 128 12.22 -6.65 -13.77
C ASP A 128 11.79 -5.20 -13.55
N ILE A 129 11.46 -4.88 -12.30
CA ILE A 129 10.91 -3.58 -11.93
C ILE A 129 11.96 -2.76 -11.21
N SER A 130 12.00 -1.47 -11.52
CA SER A 130 12.94 -0.52 -10.94
C SER A 130 12.27 0.81 -10.57
N VAL A 131 13.05 1.73 -10.01
CA VAL A 131 12.54 3.05 -9.59
C VAL A 131 12.01 3.87 -10.76
N GLU A 132 12.56 3.64 -11.97
CA GLU A 132 12.16 4.30 -13.21
C GLU A 132 10.76 3.88 -13.70
N ASP A 133 10.25 2.74 -13.23
CA ASP A 133 8.91 2.24 -13.57
C ASP A 133 7.79 2.85 -12.72
N VAL A 134 8.15 3.60 -11.68
CA VAL A 134 7.20 4.23 -10.77
C VAL A 134 6.47 5.37 -11.48
N GLN A 135 5.15 5.30 -11.48
CA GLN A 135 4.28 6.29 -12.10
C GLN A 135 3.35 6.92 -11.07
N TYR A 136 2.86 8.11 -11.41
CA TYR A 136 1.99 8.89 -10.54
C TYR A 136 0.71 9.30 -11.26
N ILE A 137 -0.38 9.34 -10.49
CA ILE A 137 -1.65 9.90 -10.92
C ILE A 137 -2.02 11.05 -10.00
N PHE A 138 -2.55 12.13 -10.56
CA PHE A 138 -3.24 13.16 -9.81
C PHE A 138 -4.75 12.96 -9.96
N SER A 139 -5.42 12.68 -8.84
CA SER A 139 -6.88 12.61 -8.78
C SER A 139 -7.41 13.93 -8.22
N ARG A 140 -8.34 14.59 -8.94
CA ARG A 140 -8.92 15.85 -8.46
C ARG A 140 -9.63 15.63 -7.12
N PRO A 141 -9.14 16.21 -6.02
CA PRO A 141 -9.70 15.93 -4.70
C PRO A 141 -11.03 16.67 -4.51
N GLY A 142 -11.98 16.03 -3.84
CA GLY A 142 -13.23 16.69 -3.37
C GLY A 142 -13.03 17.60 -2.15
N CYS A 143 -11.79 17.96 -1.83
CA CYS A 143 -11.40 18.78 -0.68
C CYS A 143 -10.09 19.54 -0.94
N GLY A 144 -9.72 20.44 -0.02
CA GLY A 144 -8.64 21.42 -0.23
C GLY A 144 -9.17 22.72 -0.83
N ASP A 145 -8.32 23.75 -0.86
CA ASP A 145 -8.65 25.09 -1.39
C ASP A 145 -7.83 25.47 -2.64
N ASN A 146 -6.90 24.61 -3.07
CA ASN A 146 -6.02 24.82 -4.22
C ASN A 146 -5.15 26.10 -4.11
N ALA A 147 -4.88 26.57 -2.88
CA ALA A 147 -4.10 27.78 -2.65
C ALA A 147 -2.61 27.61 -3.00
N GLU A 148 -2.10 26.39 -2.92
CA GLU A 148 -0.70 26.06 -3.19
C GLU A 148 -0.53 25.28 -4.50
N SER A 149 0.63 25.46 -5.12
CA SER A 149 1.10 24.72 -6.31
C SER A 149 2.32 23.91 -5.92
N HIS A 150 2.36 22.65 -6.34
CA HIS A 150 3.45 21.72 -6.08
C HIS A 150 3.80 20.93 -7.32
N THR A 151 5.07 20.53 -7.45
CA THR A 151 5.47 19.37 -8.25
C THR A 151 5.24 18.08 -7.46
N VAL A 152 5.19 16.93 -8.15
CA VAL A 152 5.10 15.62 -7.47
C VAL A 152 6.33 15.39 -6.60
N GLY A 153 7.54 15.71 -7.10
CA GLY A 153 8.78 15.57 -6.33
C GLY A 153 8.79 16.36 -5.01
N GLU A 154 8.37 17.63 -5.04
CA GLU A 154 8.23 18.44 -3.81
C GLU A 154 7.22 17.84 -2.85
N TRP A 155 6.08 17.36 -3.37
CA TRP A 155 5.03 16.76 -2.55
C TRP A 155 5.49 15.48 -1.85
N LEU A 156 6.24 14.61 -2.55
CA LEU A 156 6.86 13.43 -1.95
C LEU A 156 7.81 13.82 -0.80
N GLY A 157 8.65 14.84 -1.02
CA GLY A 157 9.54 15.38 0.00
C GLY A 157 8.80 15.87 1.25
N HIS A 158 7.71 16.63 1.08
CA HIS A 158 6.84 17.06 2.20
C HIS A 158 6.21 15.88 2.95
N CYS A 159 5.97 14.77 2.26
CA CYS A 159 5.43 13.54 2.85
C CYS A 159 6.50 12.65 3.52
N GLY A 160 7.78 13.01 3.43
CA GLY A 160 8.88 12.16 3.88
C GLY A 160 9.07 10.89 3.04
N ILE A 161 8.63 10.92 1.78
CA ILE A 161 8.75 9.82 0.84
C ILE A 161 9.90 10.15 -0.12
N PRO A 162 10.95 9.31 -0.20
CA PRO A 162 12.01 9.50 -1.19
C PRO A 162 11.48 9.41 -2.62
N ILE A 163 12.07 10.15 -3.55
CA ILE A 163 11.79 9.99 -4.99
C ILE A 163 12.21 8.59 -5.42
N GLU A 164 13.42 8.18 -5.03
CA GLU A 164 13.94 6.82 -5.17
C GLU A 164 13.58 6.01 -3.93
N ASP A 165 12.35 5.52 -3.88
CA ASP A 165 11.84 4.71 -2.76
C ASP A 165 12.19 3.23 -2.97
N GLU A 166 13.42 2.84 -2.61
CA GLU A 166 13.89 1.44 -2.72
C GLU A 166 12.97 0.46 -1.97
N PHE A 167 12.43 0.86 -0.82
CA PHE A 167 11.49 0.03 -0.07
C PHE A 167 10.23 -0.24 -0.90
N PHE A 168 9.68 0.77 -1.58
CA PHE A 168 8.53 0.56 -2.46
C PHE A 168 8.82 -0.49 -3.52
N ILE A 169 9.98 -0.44 -4.18
CA ILE A 169 10.38 -1.43 -5.18
C ILE A 169 10.54 -2.82 -4.57
N LYS A 170 11.27 -2.96 -3.45
CA LYS A 170 11.42 -4.25 -2.75
C LYS A 170 10.05 -4.84 -2.37
N TRP A 171 9.15 -4.01 -1.85
CA TRP A 171 7.79 -4.45 -1.50
C TRP A 171 6.97 -4.87 -2.72
N GLN A 172 7.04 -4.14 -3.83
CA GLN A 172 6.38 -4.55 -5.07
C GLN A 172 6.92 -5.90 -5.57
N LYS A 173 8.24 -6.13 -5.53
CA LYS A 173 8.85 -7.42 -5.91
C LYS A 173 8.30 -8.57 -5.08
N VAL A 174 8.26 -8.42 -3.75
CA VAL A 174 7.67 -9.42 -2.83
C VAL A 174 6.23 -9.72 -3.22
N ILE A 175 5.41 -8.70 -3.47
CA ILE A 175 3.99 -8.88 -3.82
C ILE A 175 3.82 -9.59 -5.15
N ILE A 176 4.59 -9.21 -6.18
CA ILE A 176 4.53 -9.81 -7.51
C ILE A 176 4.91 -11.29 -7.45
N GLU A 177 6.06 -11.61 -6.85
CA GLU A 177 6.53 -12.99 -6.74
C GLU A 177 5.58 -13.87 -5.94
N THR A 178 5.11 -13.35 -4.80
CA THR A 178 4.12 -14.05 -3.96
C THR A 178 2.82 -14.30 -4.74
N SER A 179 2.35 -13.32 -5.52
CA SER A 179 1.13 -13.46 -6.35
C SER A 179 1.28 -14.60 -7.36
N ILE A 180 2.41 -14.67 -8.07
CA ILE A 180 2.68 -15.74 -9.05
C ILE A 180 2.62 -17.10 -8.37
N ILE A 181 3.27 -17.23 -7.21
CA ILE A 181 3.33 -18.48 -6.47
C ILE A 181 1.95 -18.86 -5.95
N PHE A 182 1.20 -17.92 -5.37
CA PHE A 182 -0.13 -18.17 -4.83
C PHE A 182 -1.12 -18.60 -5.89
N ARG A 183 -1.12 -17.98 -7.08
CA ARG A 183 -1.93 -18.43 -8.22
C ARG A 183 -1.64 -19.87 -8.63
N LYS A 184 -0.40 -20.35 -8.47
CA LYS A 184 -0.03 -21.76 -8.73
C LYS A 184 -0.50 -22.67 -7.59
N MET A 185 -0.32 -22.25 -6.35
CA MET A 185 -0.74 -22.99 -5.16
C MET A 185 -2.26 -23.17 -5.11
N GLU A 186 -3.05 -22.16 -5.45
CA GLU A 186 -4.52 -22.22 -5.50
C GLU A 186 -5.05 -23.29 -6.45
N LYS A 187 -4.30 -23.61 -7.52
CA LYS A 187 -4.66 -24.68 -8.47
C LYS A 187 -4.35 -26.08 -7.94
N LYS A 188 -3.47 -26.19 -6.95
CA LYS A 188 -2.96 -27.47 -6.41
C LYS A 188 -3.56 -27.81 -5.04
N PHE A 189 -3.70 -26.82 -4.18
CA PHE A 189 -4.03 -27.01 -2.78
C PHE A 189 -5.52 -26.79 -2.48
N ARG A 190 -6.00 -27.46 -1.43
CA ARG A 190 -7.38 -27.31 -0.96
C ARG A 190 -7.58 -25.91 -0.33
N PRO A 191 -8.80 -25.35 -0.33
CA PRO A 191 -9.08 -24.01 0.21
C PRO A 191 -8.54 -23.79 1.64
N HIS A 192 -8.74 -24.75 2.54
CA HIS A 192 -8.25 -24.63 3.91
C HIS A 192 -6.70 -24.55 4.01
N VAL A 193 -5.98 -25.20 3.11
CA VAL A 193 -4.50 -25.08 3.06
C VAL A 193 -4.12 -23.69 2.59
N MET A 194 -4.85 -23.11 1.64
CA MET A 194 -4.62 -21.74 1.20
C MET A 194 -4.90 -20.71 2.31
N GLU A 195 -5.91 -20.94 3.16
CA GLU A 195 -6.14 -20.11 4.35
C GLU A 195 -4.92 -20.05 5.27
N LEU A 196 -4.26 -21.19 5.49
CA LEU A 196 -3.03 -21.26 6.28
C LEU A 196 -1.87 -20.51 5.59
N VAL A 197 -1.74 -20.66 4.27
CA VAL A 197 -0.71 -19.98 3.47
C VAL A 197 -0.89 -18.45 3.51
N TRP A 198 -2.12 -17.96 3.32
CA TRP A 198 -2.41 -16.53 3.45
C TRP A 198 -2.19 -16.01 4.85
N THR A 199 -2.55 -16.80 5.87
CA THR A 199 -2.32 -16.43 7.27
C THR A 199 -0.82 -16.32 7.57
N ALA A 200 -0.01 -17.29 7.13
CA ALA A 200 1.43 -17.25 7.29
C ALA A 200 2.05 -16.03 6.59
N ALA A 201 1.65 -15.76 5.34
CA ALA A 201 2.11 -14.58 4.60
C ALA A 201 1.74 -13.27 5.30
N PHE A 202 0.51 -13.17 5.81
CA PHE A 202 0.07 -12.01 6.56
C PHE A 202 0.92 -11.81 7.84
N VAL A 203 1.13 -12.87 8.61
CA VAL A 203 1.92 -12.80 9.86
C VAL A 203 3.36 -12.38 9.58
N VAL A 204 4.04 -13.06 8.66
CA VAL A 204 5.46 -12.82 8.37
C VAL A 204 5.67 -11.45 7.73
N LEU A 205 4.83 -11.06 6.78
CA LEU A 205 5.04 -9.82 6.02
C LEU A 205 4.49 -8.57 6.72
N TYR A 206 3.54 -8.68 7.67
CA TYR A 206 2.92 -7.49 8.27
C TYR A 206 3.02 -7.42 9.80
N LEU A 207 3.11 -8.54 10.50
CA LEU A 207 2.99 -8.54 11.97
C LEU A 207 4.32 -8.74 12.70
N HIS A 208 5.29 -9.40 12.07
CA HIS A 208 6.55 -9.80 12.70
C HIS A 208 7.58 -8.66 12.74
N TYR A 209 7.23 -7.57 13.42
CA TYR A 209 8.09 -6.40 13.58
C TYR A 209 8.16 -5.93 15.03
N ASP A 210 9.37 -5.69 15.52
CA ASP A 210 9.62 -4.93 16.74
C ASP A 210 9.70 -3.43 16.41
N THR A 211 8.75 -2.66 16.95
CA THR A 211 8.68 -1.20 16.77
C THR A 211 9.78 -0.43 17.53
N GLY A 212 10.55 -1.10 18.38
CA GLY A 212 11.74 -0.57 19.04
C GLY A 212 13.00 -0.57 18.16
N GLU A 213 13.04 -1.43 17.13
CA GLU A 213 14.17 -1.64 16.24
C GLU A 213 13.93 -1.05 14.84
N ASP A 214 14.98 -0.95 14.03
CA ASP A 214 14.90 -0.41 12.67
C ASP A 214 14.08 -1.32 11.74
N PHE A 215 13.18 -0.71 10.97
CA PHE A 215 12.23 -1.44 10.12
C PHE A 215 12.89 -2.20 8.96
N LEU A 216 13.84 -1.56 8.26
CA LEU A 216 14.30 -2.07 6.96
C LEU A 216 15.04 -3.41 7.07
N PRO A 217 15.99 -3.62 8.02
CA PRO A 217 16.63 -4.92 8.19
C PRO A 217 15.63 -6.04 8.52
N GLN A 218 14.66 -5.77 9.41
CA GLN A 218 13.62 -6.72 9.76
C GLN A 218 12.75 -7.08 8.56
N PHE A 219 12.40 -6.08 7.73
CA PHE A 219 11.62 -6.32 6.51
C PHE A 219 12.38 -7.20 5.52
N GLU A 220 13.66 -6.95 5.29
CA GLU A 220 14.49 -7.72 4.38
C GLU A 220 14.63 -9.18 4.83
N GLU A 221 14.88 -9.41 6.12
CA GLU A 221 14.95 -10.75 6.70
C GLU A 221 13.61 -11.49 6.60
N ASN A 222 12.50 -10.84 6.96
CA ASN A 222 11.17 -11.42 6.86
C ASN A 222 10.79 -11.76 5.42
N ALA A 223 11.05 -10.85 4.47
CA ALA A 223 10.77 -11.05 3.05
C ALA A 223 11.57 -12.21 2.47
N GLN A 224 12.88 -12.26 2.75
CA GLN A 224 13.75 -13.35 2.30
C GLN A 224 13.30 -14.69 2.88
N SER A 225 13.09 -14.76 4.20
CA SER A 225 12.65 -15.98 4.89
C SER A 225 11.32 -16.50 4.34
N PHE A 226 10.39 -15.59 4.04
CA PHE A 226 9.11 -15.92 3.44
C PHE A 226 9.25 -16.48 2.02
N GLN A 227 10.04 -15.83 1.17
CA GLN A 227 10.30 -16.29 -0.21
C GLN A 227 10.97 -17.68 -0.22
N GLU A 228 11.95 -17.92 0.65
CA GLU A 228 12.59 -19.23 0.80
C GLU A 228 11.59 -20.32 1.19
N LEU A 229 10.67 -20.01 2.11
CA LEU A 229 9.59 -20.92 2.50
C LEU A 229 8.67 -21.24 1.32
N LEU A 230 8.24 -20.21 0.58
CA LEU A 230 7.37 -20.39 -0.59
C LEU A 230 8.00 -21.27 -1.67
N HIS A 231 9.30 -21.09 -1.93
CA HIS A 231 10.02 -21.90 -2.91
C HIS A 231 10.17 -23.36 -2.49
N LYS A 232 10.26 -23.65 -1.18
CA LYS A 232 10.26 -25.04 -0.68
C LYS A 232 8.90 -25.70 -0.91
N ILE A 233 7.81 -25.03 -0.52
CA ILE A 233 6.44 -25.55 -0.67
C ILE A 233 6.07 -25.79 -2.15
N GLN A 234 6.63 -25.03 -3.09
CA GLN A 234 6.35 -25.22 -4.52
C GLN A 234 6.98 -26.51 -5.11
N LYS A 235 8.08 -27.00 -4.50
CA LYS A 235 8.82 -28.19 -4.98
C LYS A 235 8.22 -29.50 -4.49
N ASP A 236 7.45 -29.44 -3.40
CA ASP A 236 6.70 -30.56 -2.82
C ASP A 236 5.29 -30.69 -3.46
#